data_AF-X1SJE9-F1
#
_entry.id   AF-X1SJE9-F1
#
_cell.length_a   1.000
_cell.length_b   1.000
_cell.length_c   1.000
_cell.angle_alpha   90.00
_cell.angle_beta   90.00
_cell.angle_gamma   90.00
#
_symmetry.space_group_name_H-M   'P 1'
#
loop_
_entity.id
_entity.type
_entity.pdbx_description
1 polymer ?
#
loop_
_entity_poly.entity_id
_entity_poly.type
_entity_poly.pdbx_seq_one_letter_code
_entity_poly.pdbx_strand_id
1 'polypeptide(L)'
;MSSLLLLRIIPFIGSGISLILAIVFSVLVTKKSRGSRRMEEISNAIFVGSRAYLNQQAKIMLIFFAVLVALLGIMVKFGYLYFASIPAFATGMGFSILIGYVGMWISTTSNAR
;
A
#
# COMPACT_ATOMS: atom_id res chain seq x y z
N MET A 1 -26.96 -12.96 17.04
CA MET A 1 -25.62 -12.96 17.67
C MET A 1 -24.55 -13.63 16.80
N SER A 2 -24.84 -14.77 16.15
CA SER A 2 -23.90 -15.53 15.30
C SER A 2 -23.46 -14.82 14.02
N SER A 3 -24.35 -14.11 13.32
CA SER A 3 -24.03 -13.37 12.09
C SER A 3 -23.04 -12.22 12.31
N LEU A 4 -23.13 -11.52 13.45
CA LEU A 4 -22.26 -10.40 13.79
C LEU A 4 -20.81 -10.86 14.10
N LEU A 5 -20.66 -12.06 14.67
CA LEU A 5 -19.35 -12.65 14.94
C LEU A 5 -18.66 -13.10 13.65
N LEU A 6 -19.41 -13.69 12.71
CA LEU A 6 -18.89 -14.09 11.39
C LEU A 6 -18.36 -12.87 10.61
N LEU A 7 -19.12 -11.77 10.58
CA LEU A 7 -18.70 -10.53 9.90
C LEU A 7 -17.41 -9.91 10.48
N ARG A 8 -17.10 -10.17 11.76
CA ARG A 8 -15.88 -9.67 12.39
C ARG A 8 -14.68 -10.57 12.11
N ILE A 9 -14.85 -11.89 12.08
CA ILE A 9 -13.73 -12.85 12.00
C ILE A 9 -13.29 -13.09 10.55
N ILE A 10 -14.23 -13.16 9.60
CA ILE A 10 -13.96 -13.48 8.19
C ILE A 10 -12.92 -12.53 7.56
N PRO A 11 -12.99 -11.19 7.73
CA PRO A 11 -11.99 -10.30 7.15
C PRO A 11 -10.57 -10.54 7.66
N PHE A 12 -10.40 -10.86 8.95
CA PHE A 12 -9.08 -11.15 9.51
C PHE A 12 -8.50 -12.44 8.94
N ILE A 13 -9.29 -13.50 8.88
CA ILE A 13 -8.86 -14.78 8.26
C ILE A 13 -8.51 -14.57 6.79
N GLY A 14 -9.38 -13.88 6.05
CA GLY A 14 -9.16 -13.57 4.64
C GLY A 14 -7.89 -12.74 4.42
N SER A 15 -7.64 -11.73 5.25
CA SER A 15 -6.43 -10.92 5.19
C SER A 15 -5.16 -11.74 5.47
N GLY A 16 -5.21 -12.67 6.43
CA GLY A 16 -4.10 -13.57 6.74
C GLY A 16 -3.77 -14.50 5.57
N ILE A 17 -4.79 -15.14 4.99
CA ILE A 17 -4.61 -16.01 3.81
C ILE A 17 -4.06 -15.20 2.62
N SER A 18 -4.62 -14.02 2.37
CA SER A 18 -4.16 -13.13 1.29
C SER A 18 -2.70 -12.73 1.45
N LEU A 19 -2.27 -12.38 2.67
CA LEU A 19 -0.88 -12.00 2.94
C LEU A 19 0.07 -13.18 2.74
N ILE A 20 -0.30 -14.38 3.19
CA ILE A 20 0.49 -15.60 2.96
C ILE A 20 0.65 -15.86 1.46
N LEU A 21 -0.45 -15.81 0.70
CA LEU A 21 -0.41 -16.01 -0.75
C LEU A 21 0.42 -14.94 -1.46
N ALA A 22 0.30 -13.67 -1.05
CA ALA A 22 1.10 -12.59 -1.60
C ALA A 22 2.61 -12.83 -1.40
N ILE A 23 3.01 -13.28 -0.21
CA ILE A 23 4.41 -13.63 0.09
C ILE A 23 4.86 -14.82 -0.77
N VAL A 24 4.05 -15.89 -0.82
CA VAL A 24 4.35 -17.09 -1.62
C VAL A 24 4.54 -16.72 -3.08
N PHE A 25 3.61 -15.99 -3.70
CA PHE A 25 3.71 -15.58 -5.10
C PHE A 25 4.88 -14.62 -5.34
N SER A 26 5.13 -13.67 -4.44
CA SER A 26 6.28 -12.78 -4.53
C SER A 26 7.60 -13.56 -4.57
N VAL A 27 7.77 -14.55 -3.68
CA VAL A 27 8.95 -15.41 -3.64
C VAL A 27 9.05 -16.28 -4.90
N LEU A 28 7.95 -16.88 -5.35
CA LEU A 28 7.93 -17.74 -6.53
C LEU A 28 8.34 -16.99 -7.80
N VAL A 29 7.79 -15.79 -8.00
CA VAL A 29 8.14 -14.93 -9.15
C VAL A 29 9.59 -14.47 -9.04
N THR A 30 10.04 -14.08 -7.84
CA THR A 30 11.43 -13.63 -7.61
C THR A 30 12.46 -14.75 -7.75
N LYS A 31 12.06 -16.03 -7.81
CA LYS A 31 12.96 -17.15 -8.10
C LYS A 31 13.14 -17.42 -9.60
N LYS A 32 12.31 -16.85 -10.47
CA LYS A 32 12.42 -17.02 -11.93
C LYS A 32 13.68 -16.33 -12.45
N SER A 33 14.34 -16.97 -13.43
CA SER A 33 15.56 -16.43 -14.04
C SER A 33 15.26 -15.09 -14.69
N ARG A 34 16.17 -14.12 -14.51
CA ARG A 34 16.11 -12.90 -15.31
C ARG A 34 16.32 -13.25 -16.78
N GLY A 35 15.68 -12.49 -17.67
CA GLY A 35 15.79 -12.65 -19.11
C GLY A 35 17.17 -12.30 -19.66
N SER A 36 17.22 -11.68 -20.83
CA SER A 36 18.51 -11.28 -21.43
C SER A 36 19.18 -10.16 -20.63
N ARG A 37 20.50 -10.00 -20.81
CA ARG A 37 21.26 -8.86 -20.24
C ARG A 37 20.60 -7.52 -20.52
N ARG A 38 20.04 -7.36 -21.73
CA ARG A 38 19.30 -6.16 -22.12
C ARG A 38 18.02 -5.96 -21.30
N MET A 39 17.28 -7.03 -20.99
CA MET A 39 16.09 -6.95 -20.14
C MET A 39 16.46 -6.55 -18.71
N GLU A 40 17.56 -7.09 -18.17
CA GLU A 40 18.05 -6.75 -16.83
C GLU A 40 18.47 -5.28 -16.73
N GLU A 41 19.18 -4.75 -17.74
CA GLU A 41 19.54 -3.33 -17.82
C GLU A 41 18.31 -2.42 -17.78
N ILE A 42 17.29 -2.72 -18.60
CA ILE A 42 16.04 -1.96 -18.66
C ILE A 42 15.27 -2.06 -17.34
N SER A 43 15.18 -3.25 -16.75
CA SER A 43 14.54 -3.49 -15.47
C SER A 43 15.14 -2.67 -14.34
N ASN A 44 16.48 -2.62 -14.27
CA ASN A 44 17.18 -1.82 -13.27
C ASN A 44 16.91 -0.32 -13.47
N ALA A 45 16.89 0.18 -14.70
CA ALA A 45 16.54 1.57 -14.98
C ALA A 45 15.11 1.90 -14.52
N ILE A 46 14.15 1.01 -14.79
CA ILE A 46 12.76 1.14 -14.33
C ILE A 46 12.68 1.15 -12.80
N PHE A 47 13.42 0.26 -12.13
CA PHE A 47 13.44 0.17 -10.67
C PHE A 47 13.99 1.44 -10.00
N VAL A 48 15.05 2.02 -10.55
CA VAL A 48 15.60 3.29 -10.04
C VAL A 48 14.61 4.43 -10.26
N GLY A 49 14.02 4.53 -11.46
CA GLY A 49 13.01 5.55 -11.77
C GLY A 49 11.75 5.44 -10.91
N SER A 50 11.26 4.22 -10.68
CA SER A 50 10.08 3.97 -9.86
C SER A 50 10.30 4.38 -8.39
N ARG A 51 11.48 4.10 -7.83
CA ARG A 51 11.83 4.57 -6.48
C ARG A 51 11.88 6.09 -6.38
N ALA A 52 12.45 6.77 -7.38
CA ALA A 52 12.49 8.23 -7.40
C ALA A 52 11.06 8.81 -7.45
N TYR A 53 10.19 8.24 -8.29
CA TYR A 53 8.79 8.62 -8.38
C TYR A 53 8.01 8.42 -7.08
N LEU A 54 8.12 7.25 -6.44
CA LEU A 54 7.45 6.95 -5.17
C LEU A 54 7.88 7.89 -4.06
N ASN A 55 9.17 8.18 -3.97
CA ASN A 55 9.67 9.12 -2.96
C ASN A 55 9.10 10.52 -3.15
N GLN A 56 8.91 10.95 -4.40
CA GLN A 56 8.28 12.23 -4.71
C GLN A 56 6.77 12.20 -4.41
N GLN A 57 6.07 11.13 -4.81
CA GLN A 57 4.66 10.94 -4.49
C GLN A 57 4.40 10.91 -2.98
N ALA A 58 5.24 10.23 -2.20
CA ALA A 58 5.10 10.15 -0.75
C ALA A 58 5.15 11.54 -0.09
N LYS A 59 5.99 12.46 -0.60
CA LYS A 59 6.02 13.85 -0.15
C LYS A 59 4.72 14.58 -0.45
N ILE A 60 4.20 14.44 -1.67
CA ILE A 60 2.93 15.06 -2.08
C ILE A 60 1.77 14.49 -1.26
N MET A 61 1.78 13.18 -1.00
CA MET A 61 0.81 12.53 -0.13
C MET A 61 0.88 13.04 1.30
N LEU A 62 2.07 13.30 1.85
CA LEU A 62 2.17 13.88 3.19
C LEU A 62 1.53 15.27 3.28
N ILE A 63 1.66 16.09 2.23
CA ILE A 63 1.01 17.40 2.16
C ILE A 63 -0.53 17.22 2.11
N PHE A 64 -1.01 16.34 1.24
CA PHE A 64 -2.43 16.00 1.13
C PHE A 64 -3.00 15.49 2.46
N PHE A 65 -2.26 14.62 3.16
CA PHE A 65 -2.60 14.12 4.50
C PHE A 65 -2.82 15.26 5.47
N ALA A 66 -1.87 16.19 5.57
CA ALA A 66 -1.92 17.29 6.51
C ALA A 66 -3.14 18.20 6.25
N VAL A 67 -3.41 18.51 4.98
CA VAL A 67 -4.57 19.32 4.58
C VAL A 67 -5.88 18.63 4.96
N LEU A 68 -6.02 17.33 4.67
CA LEU A 68 -7.25 16.59 5.01
C LEU A 68 -7.42 16.39 6.51
N VAL A 69 -6.36 16.12 7.26
CA VAL A 69 -6.44 16.03 8.72
C VAL A 69 -6.87 17.36 9.33
N ALA A 70 -6.36 18.50 8.83
CA ALA A 70 -6.81 19.81 9.27
C ALA A 70 -8.31 20.03 8.98
N LEU A 71 -8.76 19.69 7.77
CA LEU A 71 -10.17 19.79 7.38
C LEU A 71 -11.06 18.90 8.26
N LEU A 72 -10.68 17.64 8.47
CA LEU A 72 -11.38 16.71 9.35
C LEU A 72 -11.42 17.23 10.80
N GLY A 73 -10.33 17.83 11.29
CA GLY A 73 -10.28 18.47 12.61
C GLY A 73 -11.28 19.63 12.75
N ILE A 74 -11.42 20.46 11.70
CA ILE A 74 -12.42 21.52 11.65
C ILE A 74 -13.83 20.91 11.71
N MET A 75 -14.10 19.87 10.89
CA MET A 75 -15.40 19.21 10.87
C MET A 75 -15.75 18.55 12.21
N VAL A 76 -14.77 17.97 12.91
CA VAL A 76 -14.94 17.45 14.27
C VAL A 76 -15.28 18.58 15.25
N LYS A 77 -14.59 19.72 15.17
CA LYS A 77 -14.85 20.88 16.03
C LYS A 77 -16.29 21.42 15.89
N PHE A 78 -16.83 21.41 14.68
CA PHE A 78 -18.20 21.84 14.39
C PHE A 78 -19.25 20.73 14.56
N GLY A 79 -18.86 19.53 15.01
CA GLY A 79 -19.78 18.44 15.29
C GLY A 79 -20.29 17.68 14.06
N TYR A 80 -19.69 17.87 12.88
CA TYR A 80 -20.04 17.13 11.67
C TYR A 80 -19.43 15.72 11.63
N LEU A 81 -18.32 15.49 12.34
CA LEU A 81 -17.67 14.18 12.47
C LEU A 81 -17.28 13.88 13.90
N TYR A 82 -17.11 12.59 14.18
CA TYR A 82 -16.52 12.11 15.43
C TYR A 82 -15.00 12.18 15.38
N PHE A 83 -14.36 12.40 16.53
CA PHE A 83 -12.89 12.40 16.62
C PHE A 83 -12.25 11.12 16.05
N ALA A 84 -12.94 9.97 16.17
CA ALA A 84 -12.51 8.68 15.63
C ALA A 84 -12.28 8.68 14.10
N SER A 85 -12.86 9.63 13.35
CA SER A 85 -12.67 9.75 11.91
C SER A 85 -11.24 10.14 11.52
N ILE A 86 -10.51 10.88 12.36
CA ILE A 86 -9.13 11.30 12.10
C ILE A 86 -8.16 10.11 12.14
N PRO A 87 -8.08 9.29 13.21
CA PRO A 87 -7.21 8.11 13.22
C PRO A 87 -7.66 7.05 12.21
N ALA A 88 -8.97 6.93 11.92
CA ALA A 88 -9.46 6.05 10.85
C ALA A 88 -8.93 6.47 9.47
N PHE A 89 -8.96 7.78 9.16
CA PHE A 89 -8.37 8.31 7.93
C PHE A 89 -6.84 8.13 7.90
N ALA A 90 -6.15 8.43 9.00
CA ALA A 90 -4.69 8.33 9.07
C ALA A 90 -4.18 6.90 8.89
N THR A 91 -4.85 5.92 9.50
CA THR A 91 -4.52 4.50 9.32
C THR A 91 -4.75 4.05 7.88
N GLY A 92 -5.89 4.41 7.28
CA GLY A 92 -6.17 4.11 5.87
C GLY A 92 -5.14 4.73 4.91
N MET A 93 -4.76 5.97 5.15
CA MET A 93 -3.73 6.65 4.36
C MET A 93 -2.35 6.01 4.51
N GLY A 94 -1.97 5.61 5.73
CA GLY A 94 -0.73 4.90 6.00
C GLY A 94 -0.66 3.57 5.22
N PHE A 95 -1.74 2.78 5.26
CA PHE A 95 -1.81 1.53 4.49
C PHE A 95 -1.80 1.78 2.97
N SER A 96 -2.41 2.87 2.48
CA SER A 96 -2.39 3.22 1.06
C SER A 96 -0.96 3.46 0.55
N ILE A 97 -0.17 4.26 1.27
CA ILE A 97 1.24 4.53 0.93
C ILE A 97 2.05 3.23 0.99
N LEU A 98 1.85 2.42 2.04
CA LEU A 98 2.54 1.15 2.23
C LEU A 98 2.29 0.20 1.04
N ILE A 99 1.03 -0.01 0.66
CA ILE A 99 0.64 -0.92 -0.42
C ILE A 99 1.17 -0.39 -1.76
N GLY A 100 1.11 0.92 -2.00
CA GLY A 100 1.68 1.54 -3.21
C GLY A 100 3.19 1.27 -3.34
N TYR A 101 3.93 1.40 -2.24
CA TYR A 101 5.38 1.15 -2.22
C TYR A 101 5.71 -0.33 -2.44
N VAL A 102 5.04 -1.23 -1.70
CA VAL A 102 5.26 -2.68 -1.80
C VAL A 102 4.89 -3.20 -3.19
N GLY A 103 3.72 -2.81 -3.71
CA GLY A 103 3.25 -3.25 -5.03
C GLY A 103 4.22 -2.85 -6.14
N MET A 104 4.64 -1.60 -6.17
CA MET A 104 5.59 -1.11 -7.18
C MET A 104 6.98 -1.74 -7.02
N TRP A 105 7.43 -2.01 -5.79
CA TRP A 105 8.69 -2.74 -5.55
C TRP A 105 8.63 -4.17 -6.13
N ILE A 106 7.56 -4.91 -5.90
CA ILE A 106 7.40 -6.26 -6.46
C ILE A 106 7.35 -6.18 -7.99
N SER A 107 6.50 -5.33 -8.56
CA SER A 107 6.35 -5.21 -10.03
C SER A 107 7.66 -4.85 -10.74
N THR A 108 8.44 -3.93 -10.17
CA THR A 108 9.70 -3.48 -10.79
C THR A 108 10.87 -4.45 -10.58
N THR A 109 10.83 -5.30 -9.55
CA THR A 109 11.85 -6.34 -9.33
C THR A 109 11.56 -7.66 -10.05
N SER A 110 10.30 -7.86 -10.47
CA SER A 110 9.87 -9.03 -11.24
C SER A 110 9.74 -8.80 -12.74
N ASN A 111 9.78 -7.56 -13.24
CA ASN A 111 9.48 -7.25 -14.65
C ASN A 111 10.45 -7.85 -15.69
N ALA A 112 11.66 -8.24 -15.29
CA ALA A 112 12.63 -8.91 -16.17
C ALA A 112 12.69 -10.42 -15.96
N ARG A 113 11.73 -10.99 -15.23
CA ARG A 113 11.66 -12.42 -14.92
C ARG A 113 10.56 -13.12 -15.70
#